data_AF-A0A5P9HHT5-F1
#
_entry.id   AF-A0A5P9HHT5-F1
#
_cell.length_a   1.000
_cell.length_b   1.000
_cell.length_c   1.000
_cell.angle_alpha   90.00
_cell.angle_beta   90.00
_cell.angle_gamma   90.00
#
_symmetry.space_group_name_H-M   'P 1'
#
loop_
_entity.id
_entity.type
_entity.pdbx_description
1 polymer ?
#
loop_
_entity_poly.entity_id
_entity_poly.type
_entity_poly.pdbx_seq_one_letter_code
_entity_poly.pdbx_strand_id
1 'polypeptide(L)'
;MDHDNENDDLKKVIEAGKRKPGPGSKGGQKGKPKGPRSDYLQIEPDTPGYKLVQIIFERAVSEGVSTNELAESLGIAPSTLSHLKTGRRQASSLGRDVVERFAEWLNYPVLAVMILAEQVRLEDFYSPQNDLDRAIDRALHFMADDPEWGGMMPKDLDGASTHMKLWSVWMYERATKTRLITGGVDYLDLLKAMEDFRSEHPSSS
;
A
#
# COMPACT_ATOMS: atom_id res chain seq x y z
N MET A 1 -57.95 35.15 41.00
CA MET A 1 -58.47 34.22 39.98
C MET A 1 -57.48 34.27 38.85
N ASP A 2 -56.46 33.42 38.98
CA ASP A 2 -55.22 33.41 38.21
C ASP A 2 -55.42 32.63 36.91
N HIS A 3 -55.67 33.33 35.80
CA HIS A 3 -55.89 32.71 34.50
C HIS A 3 -54.91 33.15 33.40
N ASP A 4 -53.84 33.87 33.75
CA ASP A 4 -52.88 34.40 32.75
C ASP A 4 -51.52 33.70 32.72
N ASN A 5 -51.20 32.81 33.67
CA ASN A 5 -49.88 32.18 33.74
C ASN A 5 -49.81 30.79 33.05
N GLU A 6 -50.93 30.10 32.83
CA GLU A 6 -50.95 28.81 32.13
C GLU A 6 -50.76 28.93 30.62
N ASN A 7 -51.07 30.10 30.04
CA ASN A 7 -51.09 30.28 28.59
C ASN A 7 -49.69 30.58 28.00
N ASP A 8 -48.73 30.99 28.82
CA ASP A 8 -47.35 31.25 28.39
C ASP A 8 -46.49 29.97 28.39
N ASP A 9 -46.74 29.09 29.37
CA ASP A 9 -46.08 27.78 29.43
C ASP A 9 -46.59 26.83 28.33
N LEU A 10 -47.88 26.86 28.00
CA LEU A 10 -48.44 26.12 26.86
C LEU A 10 -47.86 26.57 25.51
N LYS A 11 -47.54 27.86 25.34
CA LYS A 11 -46.88 28.38 24.12
C LYS A 11 -45.42 27.93 24.00
N LYS A 12 -44.67 27.88 25.11
CA LYS A 12 -43.28 27.39 25.12
C LYS A 12 -43.17 25.91 24.77
N VAL A 13 -44.13 25.08 25.19
CA VAL A 13 -44.15 23.64 24.84
C VAL A 13 -44.51 23.43 23.36
N ILE A 14 -45.38 24.28 22.79
CA ILE A 14 -45.76 24.22 21.36
C ILE A 14 -44.62 24.71 20.45
N GLU A 15 -43.82 25.70 20.87
CA GLU A 15 -42.61 26.12 20.13
C GLU A 15 -41.46 25.11 20.23
N ALA A 16 -41.30 24.42 21.37
CA ALA A 16 -40.30 23.36 21.53
C ALA A 16 -40.57 22.11 20.65
N GLY A 17 -41.81 21.93 20.18
CA GLY A 17 -42.22 20.83 19.30
C GLY A 17 -42.07 21.09 17.80
N LYS A 18 -41.75 22.33 17.37
CA LYS A 18 -41.56 22.65 15.95
C LYS A 18 -40.13 22.35 15.51
N ARG A 19 -39.90 21.10 15.07
CA ARG A 19 -38.66 20.73 14.36
C ARG A 19 -38.49 21.67 13.15
N LYS A 20 -37.38 22.41 13.12
CA LYS A 20 -36.93 23.12 11.92
C LYS A 20 -36.83 22.09 10.78
N PRO A 21 -37.39 22.36 9.58
CA PRO A 21 -37.11 21.51 8.44
C PRO A 21 -35.60 21.58 8.18
N GLY A 22 -34.92 20.46 8.39
CA GLY A 22 -33.51 20.31 8.05
C GLY A 22 -33.31 20.62 6.56
N PRO A 23 -32.10 21.05 6.16
CA PRO A 23 -31.82 21.37 4.77
C PRO A 23 -32.14 20.13 3.92
N GLY A 24 -33.04 20.33 2.95
CA GLY A 24 -33.54 19.28 2.07
C GLY A 24 -32.42 18.54 1.36
N SER A 25 -32.72 17.27 1.07
CA SER A 25 -31.93 16.36 0.23
C SER A 25 -31.40 17.09 -1.01
N LYS A 26 -30.12 17.49 -0.97
CA LYS A 26 -29.42 17.93 -2.16
C LYS A 26 -29.02 16.69 -2.93
N GLY A 27 -29.71 16.51 -4.06
CA GLY A 27 -29.28 15.90 -5.32
C GLY A 27 -28.26 14.76 -5.22
N GLY A 28 -28.68 13.58 -5.66
CA GLY A 28 -27.81 12.41 -5.83
C GLY A 28 -26.47 12.76 -6.45
N GLN A 29 -25.44 12.80 -5.60
CA GLN A 29 -24.08 12.56 -6.06
C GLN A 29 -24.05 11.08 -6.43
N LYS A 30 -24.03 10.79 -7.73
CA LYS A 30 -23.58 9.49 -8.23
C LYS A 30 -22.23 9.22 -7.57
N GLY A 31 -22.22 8.29 -6.61
CA GLY A 31 -21.01 7.88 -5.94
C GLY A 31 -20.00 7.47 -6.99
N LYS A 32 -18.78 8.03 -6.92
CA LYS A 32 -17.63 7.42 -7.57
C LYS A 32 -17.62 5.94 -7.17
N PRO A 33 -17.31 5.02 -8.09
CA PRO A 33 -17.27 3.61 -7.77
C PRO A 33 -16.29 3.41 -6.60
N LYS A 34 -16.80 2.97 -5.45
CA LYS A 34 -15.97 2.60 -4.31
C LYS A 34 -15.14 1.40 -4.76
N GLY A 35 -13.84 1.62 -4.91
CA GLY A 35 -12.86 0.54 -4.93
C GLY A 35 -12.92 -0.28 -3.63
N PRO A 36 -12.11 -1.34 -3.51
CA PRO A 36 -12.13 -2.22 -2.34
C PRO A 36 -11.99 -1.38 -1.05
N ARG A 37 -12.83 -1.67 -0.05
CA ARG A 37 -13.08 -0.84 1.16
C ARG A 37 -11.78 -0.31 1.77
N SER A 38 -11.45 0.95 1.49
CA SER A 38 -10.32 1.70 2.06
C SER A 38 -10.74 2.63 3.20
N ASP A 39 -12.01 2.59 3.62
CA ASP A 39 -12.60 3.56 4.55
C ASP A 39 -11.93 3.59 5.96
N TYR A 40 -11.04 2.63 6.27
CA TYR A 40 -10.30 2.57 7.53
C TYR A 40 -8.88 3.15 7.46
N LEU A 41 -8.31 3.41 6.29
CA LEU A 41 -6.98 4.04 6.17
C LEU A 41 -7.14 5.54 5.88
N GLN A 42 -6.31 6.36 6.53
CA GLN A 42 -6.24 7.81 6.29
C GLN A 42 -4.95 8.22 5.58
N ILE A 43 -3.99 7.29 5.46
CA ILE A 43 -2.77 7.44 4.69
C ILE A 43 -3.09 7.43 3.18
N GLU A 44 -2.45 8.33 2.44
CA GLU A 44 -2.64 8.43 0.99
C GLU A 44 -1.88 7.31 0.25
N PRO A 45 -2.41 6.79 -0.87
CA PRO A 45 -1.78 5.69 -1.62
C PRO A 45 -0.37 5.95 -2.15
N ASP A 46 0.03 7.21 -2.29
CA ASP A 46 1.37 7.65 -2.72
C ASP A 46 2.37 7.74 -1.55
N THR A 47 1.93 7.50 -0.32
CA THR A 47 2.83 7.54 0.84
C THR A 47 3.77 6.33 0.83
N PRO A 48 5.10 6.52 0.99
CA PRO A 48 6.07 5.42 0.97
C PRO A 48 5.75 4.28 1.96
N GLY A 49 5.66 3.07 1.41
CA GLY A 49 5.32 1.85 2.11
C GLY A 49 3.82 1.71 2.42
N TYR A 50 2.97 2.45 1.71
CA TYR A 50 1.51 2.34 1.79
C TYR A 50 1.05 0.89 1.65
N LYS A 51 1.66 0.11 0.76
CA LYS A 51 1.22 -1.26 0.49
C LYS A 51 1.37 -2.17 1.70
N LEU A 52 2.45 -2.04 2.47
CA LEU A 52 2.60 -2.74 3.74
C LEU A 52 1.49 -2.36 4.72
N VAL A 53 1.25 -1.06 4.89
CA VAL A 53 0.19 -0.54 5.79
C VAL A 53 -1.18 -1.09 5.36
N GLN A 54 -1.47 -1.08 4.07
CA GLN A 54 -2.70 -1.63 3.51
C GLN A 54 -2.87 -3.10 3.89
N ILE A 55 -1.89 -3.95 3.61
CA ILE A 55 -1.98 -5.39 3.87
C ILE A 55 -2.17 -5.69 5.36
N ILE A 56 -1.44 -4.99 6.24
CA ILE A 56 -1.54 -5.20 7.68
C ILE A 56 -2.96 -4.90 8.17
N PHE A 57 -3.51 -3.75 7.79
CA PHE A 57 -4.83 -3.34 8.26
C PHE A 57 -5.96 -4.10 7.56
N GLU A 58 -5.80 -4.49 6.29
CA GLU A 58 -6.73 -5.40 5.60
C GLU A 58 -6.85 -6.73 6.34
N ARG A 59 -5.71 -7.33 6.71
CA ARG A 59 -5.67 -8.58 7.46
C ARG A 59 -6.24 -8.43 8.87
N ALA A 60 -5.89 -7.37 9.59
CA ALA A 60 -6.44 -7.14 10.92
C ALA A 60 -7.97 -6.99 10.89
N VAL A 61 -8.50 -6.27 9.89
CA VAL A 61 -9.95 -6.14 9.69
C VAL A 61 -10.60 -7.47 9.31
N SER A 62 -9.98 -8.27 8.44
CA SER A 62 -10.54 -9.57 8.05
C SER A 62 -10.55 -10.59 9.19
N GLU A 63 -9.59 -10.51 10.11
CA GLU A 63 -9.48 -11.36 11.30
C GLU A 63 -10.22 -10.80 12.52
N GLY A 64 -10.82 -9.60 12.42
CA GLY A 64 -11.53 -8.96 13.53
C GLY A 64 -10.61 -8.46 14.65
N VAL A 65 -9.31 -8.31 14.38
CA VAL A 65 -8.29 -7.83 15.31
C VAL A 65 -8.31 -6.30 15.37
N SER A 66 -8.48 -5.74 16.55
CA SER A 66 -8.41 -4.30 16.77
C SER A 66 -6.97 -3.77 16.65
N THR A 67 -6.81 -2.47 16.42
CA THR A 67 -5.47 -1.85 16.34
C THR A 67 -4.69 -1.98 17.66
N ASN A 68 -5.36 -2.03 18.81
CA ASN A 68 -4.68 -2.22 20.09
C ASN A 68 -4.19 -3.66 20.27
N GLU A 69 -5.03 -4.65 19.93
CA GLU A 69 -4.65 -6.07 19.96
C GLU A 69 -3.51 -6.35 18.97
N LEU A 70 -3.54 -5.74 17.78
CA LEU A 70 -2.44 -5.83 16.81
C LEU A 70 -1.15 -5.22 17.37
N ALA A 71 -1.23 -4.06 18.04
CA ALA A 71 -0.07 -3.43 18.65
C ALA A 71 0.54 -4.32 19.75
N GLU A 72 -0.32 -4.92 20.57
CA GLU A 72 0.05 -5.86 21.62
C GLU A 72 0.70 -7.13 21.04
N SER A 73 0.11 -7.75 20.01
CA SER A 73 0.66 -8.94 19.35
C SER A 73 2.02 -8.67 18.71
N LEU A 74 2.25 -7.46 18.22
CA LEU A 74 3.52 -7.02 17.66
C LEU A 74 4.50 -6.51 18.73
N GLY A 75 4.08 -6.36 19.98
CA GLY A 75 4.88 -5.76 21.05
C GLY A 75 5.33 -4.33 20.78
N ILE A 76 4.56 -3.55 19.99
CA ILE A 76 4.87 -2.15 19.65
C ILE A 76 3.86 -1.20 20.29
N ALA A 77 4.23 0.07 20.42
CA ALA A 77 3.29 1.08 20.90
C ALA A 77 2.09 1.23 19.94
N PRO A 78 0.83 1.29 20.43
CA PRO A 78 -0.35 1.55 19.59
C PRO A 78 -0.25 2.85 18.78
N SER A 79 0.48 3.84 19.29
CA SER A 79 0.78 5.09 18.58
C SER A 79 1.54 4.86 17.28
N THR A 80 2.42 3.86 17.20
CA THR A 80 3.13 3.51 15.96
C THR A 80 2.15 3.08 14.88
N LEU A 81 1.21 2.18 15.18
CA LEU A 81 0.18 1.75 14.22
C LEU A 81 -0.75 2.90 13.83
N SER A 82 -1.13 3.74 14.78
CA SER A 82 -1.93 4.95 14.50
C SER A 82 -1.20 5.91 13.56
N HIS A 83 0.10 6.12 13.76
CA HIS A 83 0.92 6.98 12.90
C HIS A 83 1.10 6.40 11.50
N LEU A 84 1.22 5.08 11.36
CA LEU A 84 1.24 4.41 10.06
C LEU A 84 -0.11 4.56 9.35
N LYS A 85 -1.21 4.31 10.05
CA LYS A 85 -2.59 4.39 9.54
C LYS A 85 -2.97 5.78 9.01
N THR A 86 -2.35 6.83 9.57
CA THR A 86 -2.57 8.24 9.25
C THR A 86 -1.48 8.86 8.38
N GLY A 87 -0.44 8.10 8.02
CA GLY A 87 0.69 8.62 7.24
C GLY A 87 1.63 9.56 8.01
N ARG A 88 1.39 9.82 9.31
CA ARG A 88 2.29 10.61 10.16
C ARG A 88 3.68 9.98 10.31
N ARG A 89 3.76 8.66 10.13
CA ARG A 89 5.02 7.92 10.01
C ARG A 89 4.94 7.05 8.75
N GLN A 90 6.00 7.07 7.95
CA GLN A 90 6.10 6.25 6.74
C GLN A 90 6.62 4.86 7.09
N ALA A 91 6.10 3.82 6.44
CA ALA A 91 6.55 2.45 6.70
C ALA A 91 8.00 2.24 6.22
N SER A 92 8.45 2.99 5.22
CA SER A 92 9.85 3.05 4.78
C SER A 92 10.84 3.43 5.89
N SER A 93 10.38 4.18 6.90
CA SER A 93 11.17 4.62 8.06
C SER A 93 11.14 3.67 9.27
N LEU A 94 10.56 2.49 9.14
CA LEU A 94 10.46 1.54 10.24
C LEU A 94 11.84 0.94 10.57
N GLY A 95 12.07 0.72 11.86
CA GLY A 95 13.23 -0.04 12.32
C GLY A 95 13.11 -1.50 11.90
N ARG A 96 14.26 -2.16 11.75
CA ARG A 96 14.35 -3.58 11.34
C ARG A 96 13.56 -4.50 12.28
N ASP A 97 13.61 -4.24 13.57
CA ASP A 97 12.87 -4.95 14.61
C ASP A 97 11.36 -4.95 14.38
N VAL A 98 10.80 -3.79 13.98
CA VAL A 98 9.37 -3.66 13.69
C VAL A 98 9.01 -4.38 12.39
N VAL A 99 9.87 -4.29 11.37
CA VAL A 99 9.70 -5.00 10.10
C VAL A 99 9.69 -6.51 10.30
N GLU A 100 10.58 -7.05 11.14
CA GLU A 100 10.63 -8.48 11.46
C GLU A 100 9.36 -8.96 12.17
N ARG A 101 8.82 -8.16 13.10
CA ARG A 101 7.54 -8.46 13.76
C ARG A 101 6.36 -8.46 12.79
N PHE A 102 6.34 -7.52 11.85
CA PHE A 102 5.34 -7.55 10.78
C PHE A 102 5.50 -8.76 9.89
N ALA A 103 6.73 -9.18 9.57
CA ALA A 103 7.00 -10.37 8.78
C ALA A 103 6.51 -11.64 9.48
N GLU A 104 6.80 -11.79 10.77
CA GLU A 104 6.32 -12.89 11.59
C GLU A 104 4.79 -12.91 11.66
N TRP A 105 4.16 -11.77 11.99
CA TRP A 105 2.70 -11.68 12.08
C TRP A 105 2.03 -11.95 10.73
N LEU A 106 2.57 -11.41 9.63
CA LEU A 106 2.09 -11.64 8.27
C LEU A 106 2.39 -13.05 7.73
N ASN A 107 3.30 -13.79 8.39
CA ASN A 107 3.91 -15.01 7.87
C ASN A 107 4.56 -14.82 6.48
N TYR A 108 5.24 -13.68 6.29
CA TYR A 108 5.95 -13.33 5.06
C TYR A 108 7.46 -13.38 5.30
N PRO A 109 8.28 -13.66 4.27
CA PRO A 109 9.73 -13.44 4.37
C PRO A 109 10.02 -11.96 4.70
N VAL A 110 10.99 -11.70 5.58
CA VAL A 110 11.34 -10.32 5.99
C VAL A 110 11.65 -9.42 4.80
N LEU A 111 12.35 -9.96 3.79
CA LEU A 111 12.65 -9.23 2.55
C LEU A 111 11.38 -8.78 1.82
N ALA A 112 10.33 -9.61 1.77
CA ALA A 112 9.05 -9.24 1.16
C ALA A 112 8.40 -8.08 1.92
N VAL A 113 8.47 -8.08 3.26
CA VAL A 113 7.96 -6.96 4.07
C VAL A 113 8.77 -5.69 3.85
N MET A 114 10.10 -5.78 3.70
CA MET A 114 10.93 -4.63 3.35
C MET A 114 10.60 -4.06 1.98
N ILE A 115 10.32 -4.90 0.98
CA ILE A 115 9.86 -4.47 -0.34
C ILE A 115 8.51 -3.76 -0.22
N LEU A 116 7.55 -4.33 0.52
CA LEU A 116 6.23 -3.72 0.75
C LEU A 116 6.31 -2.39 1.54
N ALA A 117 7.33 -2.26 2.39
CA ALA A 117 7.65 -1.04 3.12
C ALA A 117 8.41 -0.01 2.27
N GLU A 118 8.80 -0.34 1.04
CA GLU A 118 9.67 0.47 0.18
C GLU A 118 11.05 0.76 0.80
N GLN A 119 11.56 -0.17 1.62
CA GLN A 119 12.93 -0.15 2.14
C GLN A 119 13.93 -0.80 1.20
N VAL A 120 13.44 -1.63 0.28
CA VAL A 120 14.22 -2.22 -0.82
C VAL A 120 13.57 -1.75 -2.12
N ARG A 121 14.38 -1.17 -3.00
CA ARG A 121 13.97 -0.65 -4.30
C ARG A 121 14.41 -1.59 -5.41
N LEU A 122 13.86 -1.39 -6.61
CA LEU A 122 14.19 -2.23 -7.78
C LEU A 122 15.65 -2.12 -8.18
N GLU A 123 16.25 -0.96 -7.99
CA GLU A 123 17.65 -0.67 -8.25
C GLU A 123 18.59 -1.51 -7.37
N ASP A 124 18.16 -1.86 -6.14
CA ASP A 124 18.97 -2.63 -5.18
C ASP A 124 19.23 -4.07 -5.64
N PHE A 125 18.50 -4.56 -6.64
CA PHE A 125 18.69 -5.89 -7.22
C PHE A 125 19.80 -5.93 -8.28
N TYR A 126 20.41 -4.78 -8.59
CA TYR A 126 21.47 -4.66 -9.58
C TYR A 126 22.80 -4.31 -8.91
N SER A 127 23.88 -4.88 -9.43
CA SER A 127 25.24 -4.54 -8.98
C SER A 127 25.54 -3.06 -9.23
N PRO A 128 26.14 -2.33 -8.26
CA PRO A 128 26.59 -0.95 -8.46
C PRO A 128 27.71 -0.79 -9.51
N GLN A 129 28.36 -1.89 -9.90
CA GLN A 129 29.36 -1.89 -10.97
C GLN A 129 28.71 -1.90 -12.36
N ASN A 130 27.40 -2.14 -12.44
CA ASN A 130 26.64 -2.06 -13.67
C ASN A 130 26.26 -0.60 -13.94
N ASP A 131 26.44 -0.16 -15.18
CA ASP A 131 25.90 1.12 -15.65
C ASP A 131 24.39 0.94 -15.87
N LEU A 132 23.64 1.02 -14.76
CA LEU A 132 22.22 0.68 -14.72
C LEU A 132 21.41 1.61 -15.61
N ASP A 133 21.70 2.91 -15.60
CA ASP A 133 21.01 3.90 -16.43
C ASP A 133 21.17 3.55 -17.91
N ARG A 134 22.41 3.30 -18.36
CA ARG A 134 22.67 2.91 -19.74
C ARG A 134 22.05 1.54 -20.08
N ALA A 135 21.94 0.63 -19.12
CA ALA A 135 21.30 -0.66 -19.33
C ALA A 135 19.77 -0.53 -19.48
N ILE A 136 19.15 0.33 -18.67
CA ILE A 136 17.74 0.71 -18.79
C ILE A 136 17.48 1.32 -20.16
N ASP A 137 18.28 2.30 -20.58
CA ASP A 137 18.09 2.96 -21.87
C ASP A 137 18.15 1.97 -23.04
N ARG A 138 19.12 1.04 -23.03
CA ARG A 138 19.19 -0.03 -24.04
C ARG A 138 17.96 -0.94 -24.02
N ALA A 139 17.47 -1.30 -22.84
CA ALA A 139 16.29 -2.13 -22.70
C ALA A 139 15.03 -1.41 -23.24
N LEU A 140 14.86 -0.12 -22.94
CA LEU A 140 13.75 0.68 -23.44
C LEU A 140 13.77 0.83 -24.97
N HIS A 141 14.95 1.02 -25.58
CA HIS A 141 15.07 1.03 -27.05
C HIS A 141 14.70 -0.33 -27.65
N PHE A 142 15.20 -1.42 -27.05
CA PHE A 142 14.85 -2.77 -27.50
C PHE A 142 13.33 -3.02 -27.44
N MET A 143 12.68 -2.61 -26.34
CA MET A 143 11.23 -2.72 -26.18
C MET A 143 10.47 -1.88 -27.21
N ALA A 144 10.96 -0.68 -27.53
CA ALA A 144 10.33 0.20 -28.51
C ALA A 144 10.42 -0.34 -29.96
N ASP A 145 11.51 -1.06 -30.27
CA ASP A 145 11.73 -1.69 -31.57
C ASP A 145 11.02 -3.05 -31.71
N ASP A 146 10.41 -3.57 -30.64
CA ASP A 146 9.66 -4.82 -30.66
C ASP A 146 8.42 -4.71 -31.57
N PRO A 147 8.27 -5.55 -32.62
CA PRO A 147 7.15 -5.45 -33.55
C PRO A 147 5.76 -5.70 -32.94
N GLU A 148 5.69 -6.48 -31.86
CA GLU A 148 4.44 -6.82 -31.17
C GLU A 148 4.14 -5.84 -30.03
N TRP A 149 5.16 -5.42 -29.28
CA TRP A 149 5.00 -4.65 -28.05
C TRP A 149 5.31 -3.15 -28.20
N GLY A 150 6.20 -2.75 -29.12
CA GLY A 150 6.72 -1.39 -29.22
C GLY A 150 5.63 -0.34 -29.47
N GLY A 151 4.61 -0.69 -30.27
CA GLY A 151 3.46 0.19 -30.52
C GLY A 151 2.56 0.44 -29.30
N MET A 152 2.64 -0.40 -28.27
CA MET A 152 1.88 -0.28 -27.02
C MET A 152 2.68 0.39 -25.90
N MET A 153 3.98 0.60 -26.09
CA MET A 153 4.86 1.17 -25.07
C MET A 153 4.45 2.62 -24.74
N PRO A 154 4.26 2.97 -23.45
CA PRO A 154 3.95 4.33 -23.06
C PRO A 154 5.08 5.29 -23.45
N LYS A 155 4.73 6.36 -24.15
CA LYS A 155 5.70 7.33 -24.71
C LYS A 155 6.37 8.19 -23.65
N ASP A 156 5.76 8.31 -22.48
CA ASP A 156 6.25 9.06 -21.33
C ASP A 156 7.26 8.27 -20.47
N LEU A 157 7.55 7.01 -20.81
CA LEU A 157 8.57 6.22 -20.11
C LEU A 157 9.96 6.84 -20.16
N ASP A 158 10.30 7.57 -21.22
CA ASP A 158 11.62 8.20 -21.35
C ASP A 158 11.88 9.25 -20.25
N GLY A 159 10.84 9.99 -19.86
CA GLY A 159 10.89 10.97 -18.77
C GLY A 159 10.49 10.42 -17.40
N ALA A 160 10.17 9.13 -17.30
CA ALA A 160 9.72 8.52 -16.06
C ALA A 160 10.88 8.27 -15.08
N SER A 161 10.54 8.01 -13.81
CA SER A 161 11.52 7.65 -12.79
C SER A 161 12.24 6.35 -13.12
N THR A 162 13.47 6.16 -12.59
CA THR A 162 14.24 4.91 -12.70
C THR A 162 13.41 3.70 -12.30
N HIS A 163 12.69 3.80 -11.18
CA HIS A 163 11.77 2.77 -10.72
C HIS A 163 10.71 2.39 -11.77
N MET A 164 10.06 3.37 -12.39
CA MET A 164 9.03 3.12 -13.40
C MET A 164 9.60 2.49 -14.66
N LYS A 165 10.78 2.95 -15.09
CA LYS A 165 11.52 2.37 -16.23
C LYS A 165 11.88 0.92 -15.94
N LEU A 166 12.48 0.63 -14.78
CA LEU A 166 12.83 -0.73 -14.37
C LEU A 166 11.61 -1.64 -14.22
N TRP A 167 10.53 -1.15 -13.60
CA TRP A 167 9.29 -1.91 -13.48
C TRP A 167 8.74 -2.28 -14.86
N SER A 168 8.78 -1.36 -15.83
CA SER A 168 8.33 -1.59 -17.20
C SER A 168 9.21 -2.63 -17.92
N VAL A 169 10.54 -2.54 -17.75
CA VAL A 169 11.48 -3.52 -18.28
C VAL A 169 11.21 -4.91 -17.69
N TRP A 170 11.04 -5.04 -16.37
CA TRP A 170 10.72 -6.31 -15.72
C TRP A 170 9.40 -6.91 -16.20
N MET A 171 8.37 -6.09 -16.34
CA MET A 171 7.08 -6.55 -16.85
C MET A 171 7.20 -7.08 -18.28
N TYR A 172 7.96 -6.40 -19.13
CA TYR A 172 8.24 -6.84 -20.50
C TYR A 172 9.07 -8.13 -20.53
N GLU A 173 10.18 -8.20 -19.79
CA GLU A 173 11.04 -9.40 -19.68
C GLU A 173 10.22 -10.62 -19.23
N ARG A 174 9.32 -10.43 -18.28
CA ARG A 174 8.45 -11.50 -17.76
C ARG A 174 7.38 -11.93 -18.76
N ALA A 175 6.76 -10.98 -19.46
CA ALA A 175 5.74 -11.26 -20.47
C ALA A 175 6.33 -11.99 -21.70
N THR A 176 7.56 -11.63 -22.08
CA THR A 176 8.24 -12.17 -23.26
C THR A 176 9.20 -13.33 -22.95
N LYS A 177 9.44 -13.61 -21.67
CA LYS A 177 10.47 -14.54 -21.17
C LYS A 177 11.87 -14.21 -21.71
N THR A 178 12.17 -12.92 -21.88
CA THR A 178 13.47 -12.41 -22.31
C THR A 178 14.25 -11.85 -21.12
N ARG A 179 15.53 -11.55 -21.34
CA ARG A 179 16.37 -10.86 -20.37
C ARG A 179 17.21 -9.78 -21.07
N LEU A 180 16.88 -8.53 -20.80
CA LEU A 180 17.46 -7.31 -21.35
C LEU A 180 18.54 -6.73 -20.44
N ILE A 181 18.32 -6.74 -19.12
CA ILE A 181 19.31 -6.22 -18.16
C ILE A 181 20.00 -7.38 -17.44
N THR A 182 21.25 -7.64 -17.82
CA THR A 182 22.11 -8.65 -17.21
C THR A 182 22.70 -8.17 -15.89
N GLY A 183 23.04 -9.10 -15.00
CA GLY A 183 23.74 -8.81 -13.73
C GLY A 183 22.83 -8.32 -12.60
N GLY A 184 21.50 -8.31 -12.81
CA GLY A 184 20.52 -8.23 -11.75
C GLY A 184 20.14 -9.61 -11.20
N VAL A 185 19.66 -9.68 -9.97
CA VAL A 185 18.99 -10.86 -9.41
C VAL A 185 17.49 -10.61 -9.50
N ASP A 186 16.72 -11.46 -10.19
CA ASP A 186 15.26 -11.38 -10.10
C ASP A 186 14.86 -11.80 -8.67
N TYR A 187 14.14 -10.94 -7.96
CA TYR A 187 13.73 -11.22 -6.59
C TYR A 187 12.82 -12.47 -6.50
N LEU A 188 12.07 -12.80 -7.55
CA LEU A 188 11.26 -14.01 -7.61
C LEU A 188 12.14 -15.24 -7.80
N ASP A 189 13.21 -15.14 -8.58
CA ASP A 189 14.23 -16.19 -8.65
C ASP A 189 14.94 -16.34 -7.31
N LEU A 190 15.20 -15.24 -6.59
CA LEU A 190 15.75 -15.28 -5.23
C LEU A 190 14.80 -15.98 -4.26
N LEU A 191 13.52 -15.59 -4.24
CA LEU A 191 12.50 -16.20 -3.37
C LEU A 191 12.30 -17.68 -3.70
N LYS A 192 12.26 -18.03 -4.99
CA LYS A 192 12.18 -19.42 -5.44
C LYS A 192 13.42 -20.21 -5.03
N ALA A 193 14.62 -19.67 -5.26
CA ALA A 193 15.87 -20.29 -4.84
C ALA A 193 15.92 -20.49 -3.31
N MET A 194 15.34 -19.57 -2.53
CA MET A 194 15.21 -19.72 -1.07
C MET A 194 14.21 -20.81 -0.68
N GLU A 195 13.10 -20.95 -1.41
CA GLU A 195 12.11 -22.01 -1.20
C GLU A 195 12.68 -23.39 -1.57
N ASP A 196 13.33 -23.48 -2.73
CA ASP A 196 14.06 -24.65 -3.20
C ASP A 196 15.15 -25.04 -2.17
N PHE A 197 15.97 -24.08 -1.73
CA PHE A 197 16.99 -24.30 -0.69
C PHE A 197 16.39 -24.85 0.62
N ARG A 198 15.25 -24.31 1.07
CA ARG A 198 14.55 -24.78 2.28
C ARG A 198 13.98 -26.18 2.11
N SER A 199 13.56 -26.54 0.90
CA SER A 199 13.06 -27.87 0.58
C SER A 199 14.18 -28.93 0.54
N GLU A 200 15.37 -28.56 0.08
CA GLU A 200 16.56 -29.40 0.01
C GLU A 200 17.26 -29.55 1.36
N HIS A 201 17.13 -28.55 2.23
CA HIS A 201 17.74 -28.50 3.56
C HIS A 201 16.65 -28.28 4.62
N PRO A 202 15.72 -29.23 4.80
CA PRO A 202 14.70 -29.11 5.82
C PRO A 202 15.39 -28.95 7.17
N SER A 203 15.00 -27.92 7.91
CA SER A 203 15.53 -27.67 9.24
C SER A 203 15.25 -28.90 10.10
N SER A 204 16.30 -29.60 10.54
CA SER A 204 16.17 -30.64 11.57
C SER A 204 15.65 -29.98 12.84
N SER A 205 14.34 -30.04 13.06
CA SER A 205 13.68 -29.76 14.34
C SER A 205 13.16 -31.07 14.90
#